data_AF-A0A9Q5QXI6-F1
#
_entry.id   AF-A0A9Q5QXI6-F1
#
_cell.length_a   1.000
_cell.length_b   1.000
_cell.length_c   1.000
_cell.angle_alpha   90.00
_cell.angle_beta   90.00
_cell.angle_gamma   90.00
#
_symmetry.space_group_name_H-M   'P 1'
#
loop_
_entity.id
_entity.type
_entity.pdbx_description
1 polymer ?
#
loop_
_entity_poly.entity_id
_entity_poly.type
_entity_poly.pdbx_seq_one_letter_code
_entity_poly.pdbx_strand_id
1 'polypeptide(L)'
;MQHSLLFQKYTSVKHLVYIHLVNFLSVYTKNEKILWMERGKLPLYQDTNGKKILYIAGVALQVFPGDNFLAPGKLTDHKLDLVSLIASHFSTNNSDIFDVQIPTTDSIHIQPTDLTIASWLHRLTIKDHNWQPILDWGVDSQNSSYGSLCNSLRIFTTQHAYARCVSLINLAKREGWIKTVENSTDSQPLLSVSSIPWLDHCQKLRFYQPDEIHLIQLLVRTVDDLAFRHIQDSINWLAVAEKLSSAFEKFWSNCPIWGYVKIHDLELAKARIGVLILTQVVIKYILEVKLGVTAISQL
;
A
#
# COMPACT_ATOMS: atom_id res chain seq x y z
N MET A 1 8.78 -3.02 20.15
CA MET A 1 8.91 -4.44 19.74
C MET A 1 7.58 -5.13 19.40
N GLN A 2 6.42 -4.68 19.90
CA GLN A 2 5.12 -5.30 19.60
C GLN A 2 4.56 -4.95 18.20
N HIS A 3 4.91 -3.81 17.62
CA HIS A 3 4.41 -3.37 16.31
C HIS A 3 5.03 -4.12 15.12
N SER A 4 6.29 -4.58 15.21
CA SER A 4 6.91 -5.35 14.13
C SER A 4 6.19 -6.67 13.85
N LEU A 5 5.56 -7.26 14.88
CA LEU A 5 4.72 -8.47 14.82
C LEU A 5 3.38 -8.23 14.12
N LEU A 6 2.75 -7.06 14.28
CA LEU A 6 1.48 -6.74 13.62
C LEU A 6 1.66 -6.65 12.11
N PHE A 7 2.69 -5.95 11.68
CA PHE A 7 3.01 -5.90 10.26
C PHE A 7 3.49 -7.28 9.75
N GLN A 8 4.05 -8.17 10.61
CA GLN A 8 4.38 -9.58 10.26
C GLN A 8 3.16 -10.37 9.77
N LYS A 9 1.97 -9.96 10.20
CA LYS A 9 0.69 -10.59 9.87
C LYS A 9 -0.06 -9.93 8.70
N TYR A 10 0.13 -8.62 8.46
CA TYR A 10 -0.69 -7.87 7.49
C TYR A 10 0.15 -7.18 6.40
N THR A 11 -0.05 -7.61 5.16
CA THR A 11 0.61 -7.08 3.94
C THR A 11 -0.03 -5.76 3.47
N SER A 12 -1.31 -5.54 3.78
CA SER A 12 -2.08 -4.37 3.36
C SER A 12 -2.20 -3.34 4.48
N VAL A 13 -1.97 -2.07 4.13
CA VAL A 13 -2.15 -0.92 5.02
C VAL A 13 -3.64 -0.70 5.28
N LYS A 14 -4.50 -0.85 4.26
CA LYS A 14 -5.96 -0.83 4.44
C LYS A 14 -6.44 -1.88 5.44
N HIS A 15 -5.91 -3.10 5.36
CA HIS A 15 -6.26 -4.17 6.30
C HIS A 15 -5.82 -3.84 7.73
N LEU A 16 -4.64 -3.24 7.89
CA LEU A 16 -4.18 -2.74 9.19
C LEU A 16 -5.15 -1.68 9.75
N VAL A 17 -5.47 -0.64 8.97
CA VAL A 17 -6.43 0.40 9.37
C VAL A 17 -7.78 -0.23 9.75
N TYR A 18 -8.28 -1.13 8.92
CA TYR A 18 -9.55 -1.80 9.12
C TYR A 18 -9.59 -2.60 10.43
N ILE A 19 -8.56 -3.41 10.73
CA ILE A 19 -8.52 -4.20 11.97
C ILE A 19 -8.44 -3.32 13.21
N HIS A 20 -7.62 -2.28 13.18
CA HIS A 20 -7.52 -1.35 14.31
C HIS A 20 -8.86 -0.65 14.53
N LEU A 21 -9.53 -0.22 13.46
CA LEU A 21 -10.82 0.45 13.54
C LEU A 21 -11.94 -0.50 14.01
N VAL A 22 -12.01 -1.73 13.51
CA VAL A 22 -13.00 -2.72 13.96
C VAL A 22 -12.76 -3.16 15.41
N ASN A 23 -11.52 -3.43 15.79
CA ASN A 23 -11.18 -3.76 17.18
C ASN A 23 -11.56 -2.62 18.11
N PHE A 24 -11.31 -1.38 17.70
CA PHE A 24 -11.70 -0.20 18.46
C PHE A 24 -13.21 -0.09 18.60
N LEU A 25 -13.96 -0.14 17.49
CA LEU A 25 -15.42 0.01 17.50
C LEU A 25 -16.12 -1.08 18.31
N SER A 26 -15.57 -2.30 18.30
CA SER A 26 -16.14 -3.41 19.07
C SER A 26 -16.11 -3.26 20.59
N VAL A 27 -15.28 -2.35 21.12
CA VAL A 27 -15.30 -1.98 22.54
C VAL A 27 -16.60 -1.24 22.88
N TYR A 28 -17.12 -0.49 21.91
CA TYR A 28 -18.33 0.32 22.04
C TYR A 28 -19.60 -0.43 21.63
N THR A 29 -19.49 -1.37 20.68
CA THR A 29 -20.61 -2.15 20.20
C THR A 29 -20.57 -3.57 20.77
N LYS A 30 -21.28 -3.78 21.89
CA LYS A 30 -21.40 -5.10 22.56
C LYS A 30 -21.82 -6.18 21.54
N ASN A 31 -20.86 -7.04 21.17
CA ASN A 31 -20.98 -8.23 20.30
C ASN A 31 -20.88 -8.08 18.77
N GLU A 32 -20.36 -6.98 18.22
CA GLU A 32 -20.39 -6.84 16.75
C GLU A 32 -19.11 -7.23 16.00
N LYS A 33 -17.97 -7.55 16.63
CA LYS A 33 -16.71 -7.90 15.90
C LYS A 33 -16.93 -8.84 14.70
N ILE A 34 -17.82 -9.82 14.87
CA ILE A 34 -18.15 -10.84 13.87
C ILE A 34 -19.03 -10.25 12.74
N LEU A 35 -19.96 -9.35 13.04
CA LEU A 35 -20.86 -8.72 12.07
C LEU A 35 -20.17 -7.74 11.12
N TRP A 36 -19.15 -7.00 11.58
CA TRP A 36 -18.42 -6.04 10.72
C TRP A 36 -17.55 -6.76 9.69
N MET A 37 -16.88 -7.85 10.10
CA MET A 37 -16.05 -8.67 9.21
C MET A 37 -16.88 -9.50 8.22
N GLU A 38 -18.00 -10.10 8.66
CA GLU A 38 -18.83 -10.95 7.80
C GLU A 38 -19.66 -10.16 6.77
N ARG A 39 -20.05 -8.90 7.07
CA ARG A 39 -20.95 -8.13 6.20
C ARG A 39 -20.25 -7.10 5.31
N GLY A 40 -18.92 -6.95 5.39
CA GLY A 40 -18.18 -5.94 4.60
C GLY A 40 -18.68 -4.51 4.82
N LYS A 41 -19.26 -4.23 5.99
CA LYS A 41 -20.11 -3.04 6.16
C LYS A 41 -19.32 -1.75 6.32
N LEU A 42 -18.15 -1.75 6.96
CA LEU A 42 -17.44 -0.50 7.23
C LEU A 42 -16.93 0.15 5.93
N PRO A 43 -17.46 1.30 5.50
CA PRO A 43 -17.02 1.96 4.28
C PRO A 43 -15.65 2.59 4.56
N LEU A 44 -14.60 1.84 4.24
CA LEU A 44 -13.21 2.27 4.30
C LEU A 44 -12.66 2.34 2.88
N TYR A 45 -12.41 3.56 2.41
CA TYR A 45 -11.80 3.78 1.10
C TYR A 45 -10.54 4.61 1.24
N GLN A 46 -9.61 4.41 0.30
CA GLN A 46 -8.40 5.20 0.23
C GLN A 46 -8.65 6.41 -0.67
N ASP A 47 -8.18 7.58 -0.24
CA ASP A 47 -8.23 8.79 -1.04
C ASP A 47 -7.42 8.64 -2.33
N THR A 48 -7.88 9.31 -3.40
CA THR A 48 -7.32 9.17 -4.75
C THR A 48 -6.56 10.39 -5.22
N ASN A 49 -6.42 11.43 -4.39
CA ASN A 49 -5.86 12.73 -4.78
C ASN A 49 -4.35 12.73 -5.06
N GLY A 50 -3.64 11.61 -4.89
CA GLY A 50 -2.22 11.51 -5.26
C GLY A 50 -1.23 12.21 -4.32
N LYS A 51 -1.71 12.92 -3.29
CA LYS A 51 -0.88 13.78 -2.43
C LYS A 51 -0.38 13.12 -1.15
N LYS A 52 -1.13 12.14 -0.63
CA LYS A 52 -0.82 11.42 0.60
C LYS A 52 -1.62 10.12 0.67
N ILE A 53 -1.12 9.18 1.46
CA ILE A 53 -1.85 7.95 1.78
C ILE A 53 -2.85 8.30 2.89
N LEU A 54 -4.14 8.32 2.53
CA LEU A 54 -5.21 8.68 3.43
C LEU A 54 -6.35 7.68 3.28
N TYR A 55 -6.88 7.20 4.39
CA TYR A 55 -8.07 6.37 4.44
C TYR A 55 -9.22 7.16 5.05
N ILE A 56 -10.40 7.01 4.47
CA ILE A 56 -11.59 7.70 4.89
C ILE A 56 -12.59 6.63 5.34
N ALA A 57 -12.97 6.70 6.61
CA ALA A 57 -13.95 5.81 7.22
C ALA A 57 -15.26 6.56 7.46
N GLY A 58 -16.35 6.09 6.84
CA GLY A 58 -17.70 6.60 7.09
C GLY A 58 -18.29 6.00 8.36
N VAL A 59 -17.89 6.50 9.54
CA VAL A 59 -18.27 5.93 10.85
C VAL A 59 -19.67 6.38 11.29
N ALA A 60 -20.07 7.59 10.87
CA ALA A 60 -21.35 8.21 11.19
C ALA A 60 -22.59 7.40 10.78
N LEU A 61 -22.55 6.74 9.61
CA LEU A 61 -23.68 6.00 9.06
C LEU A 61 -23.92 4.65 9.74
N GLN A 62 -22.93 4.15 10.50
CA GLN A 62 -22.97 2.77 11.01
C GLN A 62 -23.16 2.70 12.52
N VAL A 63 -22.73 3.73 13.24
CA VAL A 63 -23.03 3.88 14.67
C VAL A 63 -24.51 4.28 14.89
N PHE A 64 -25.17 4.86 13.88
CA PHE A 64 -26.58 5.25 13.90
C PHE A 64 -27.40 4.56 12.79
N PRO A 65 -27.79 3.28 12.96
CA PRO A 65 -28.73 2.64 12.04
C PRO A 65 -30.16 3.14 12.29
N GLY A 66 -30.54 4.24 11.64
CA GLY A 66 -31.94 4.66 11.48
C GLY A 66 -32.29 6.07 11.97
N ASP A 67 -33.30 6.66 11.33
CA ASP A 67 -33.89 7.98 11.65
C ASP A 67 -34.65 8.03 12.99
N ASN A 68 -34.69 6.92 13.75
CA ASN A 68 -35.58 6.76 14.90
C ASN A 68 -34.95 7.14 16.25
N PHE A 69 -33.68 7.54 16.28
CA PHE A 69 -33.08 8.16 17.46
C PHE A 69 -32.93 9.68 17.22
N LEU A 70 -33.96 10.41 17.65
CA LEU A 70 -33.91 11.79 18.18
C LEU A 70 -34.31 12.96 17.25
N ALA A 71 -34.85 13.98 17.92
CA ALA A 71 -35.63 15.10 17.41
C ALA A 71 -34.88 16.07 16.46
N PRO A 72 -35.60 16.68 15.49
CA PRO A 72 -35.02 17.58 14.48
C PRO A 72 -34.65 18.93 15.10
N GLY A 73 -33.35 19.19 15.28
CA GLY A 73 -32.85 20.50 15.69
C GLY A 73 -31.48 20.54 16.40
N LYS A 74 -31.01 19.43 16.98
CA LYS A 74 -29.69 19.30 17.66
C LYS A 74 -28.79 18.21 17.06
N LEU A 75 -29.11 17.76 15.84
CA LEU A 75 -28.60 16.54 15.20
C LEU A 75 -27.10 16.62 14.84
N THR A 76 -26.61 17.79 14.42
CA THR A 76 -25.24 17.97 13.91
C THR A 76 -24.21 17.96 15.03
N ASP A 77 -24.53 18.58 16.15
CA ASP A 77 -23.58 18.85 17.23
C ASP A 77 -23.29 17.56 18.01
N HIS A 78 -24.33 16.78 18.36
CA HIS A 78 -24.15 15.51 19.08
C HIS A 78 -23.46 14.42 18.23
N LYS A 79 -23.70 14.42 16.92
CA LYS A 79 -23.04 13.50 16.00
C LYS A 79 -21.54 13.84 15.86
N LEU A 80 -21.23 15.13 15.76
CA LEU A 80 -19.86 15.65 15.78
C LEU A 80 -19.15 15.35 17.09
N ASP A 81 -19.80 15.56 18.23
CA ASP A 81 -19.24 15.28 19.55
C ASP A 81 -18.88 13.80 19.70
N LEU A 82 -19.74 12.90 19.20
CA LEU A 82 -19.46 11.47 19.25
C LEU A 82 -18.36 11.04 18.27
N VAL A 83 -18.40 11.52 17.02
CA VAL A 83 -17.35 11.23 16.03
C VAL A 83 -16.00 11.78 16.51
N SER A 84 -15.98 12.96 17.14
CA SER A 84 -14.79 13.54 17.74
C SER A 84 -14.29 12.76 18.95
N LEU A 85 -15.18 12.28 19.81
CA LEU A 85 -14.81 11.38 20.91
C LEU A 85 -14.21 10.06 20.40
N ILE A 86 -14.83 9.45 19.39
CA ILE A 86 -14.37 8.20 18.75
C ILE A 86 -12.99 8.42 18.11
N ALA A 87 -12.83 9.46 17.30
CA ALA A 87 -11.55 9.73 16.64
C ALA A 87 -10.45 10.15 17.63
N SER A 88 -10.79 10.92 18.67
CA SER A 88 -9.83 11.28 19.72
C SER A 88 -9.34 10.03 20.45
N HIS A 89 -10.25 9.17 20.92
CA HIS A 89 -9.86 7.95 21.61
C HIS A 89 -9.18 6.92 20.68
N PHE A 90 -9.56 6.86 19.40
CA PHE A 90 -8.85 6.05 18.40
C PHE A 90 -7.43 6.56 18.17
N SER A 91 -7.25 7.89 18.09
CA SER A 91 -5.95 8.54 17.95
C SER A 91 -5.06 8.27 19.15
N THR A 92 -5.55 8.45 20.38
CA THR A 92 -4.76 8.18 21.61
C THR A 92 -4.27 6.74 21.69
N ASN A 93 -5.08 5.78 21.24
CA ASN A 93 -4.71 4.36 21.29
C ASN A 93 -3.80 3.92 20.13
N ASN A 94 -3.64 4.73 19.08
CA ASN A 94 -2.91 4.35 17.87
C ASN A 94 -1.98 5.45 17.32
N SER A 95 -1.59 6.42 18.16
CA SER A 95 -0.82 7.61 17.75
C SER A 95 0.52 7.27 17.10
N ASP A 96 1.10 6.14 17.45
CA ASP A 96 2.39 5.68 16.90
C ASP A 96 2.24 5.19 15.43
N ILE A 97 1.01 4.83 15.03
CA ILE A 97 0.71 4.14 13.77
C ILE A 97 -0.09 5.04 12.82
N PHE A 98 -1.00 5.85 13.35
CA PHE A 98 -1.93 6.67 12.58
C PHE A 98 -2.03 8.10 13.10
N ASP A 99 -2.04 9.05 12.17
CA ASP A 99 -2.52 10.41 12.36
C ASP A 99 -4.02 10.47 12.00
N VAL A 100 -4.84 10.87 12.96
CA VAL A 100 -6.30 10.87 12.82
C VAL A 100 -6.81 12.30 12.76
N GLN A 101 -7.61 12.60 11.74
CA GLN A 101 -8.19 13.91 11.49
C GLN A 101 -9.70 13.79 11.29
N ILE A 102 -10.44 14.85 11.60
CA ILE A 102 -11.89 14.91 11.45
C ILE A 102 -12.22 16.17 10.64
N PRO A 103 -12.27 16.08 9.32
CA PRO A 103 -12.57 17.24 8.50
C PRO A 103 -14.07 17.52 8.40
N THR A 104 -14.94 16.54 8.67
CA THR A 104 -16.41 16.67 8.59
C THR A 104 -17.12 15.84 9.67
N THR A 105 -18.42 16.08 9.84
CA THR A 105 -19.28 15.38 10.82
C THR A 105 -19.44 13.88 10.56
N ASP A 106 -19.07 13.41 9.36
CA ASP A 106 -19.52 12.13 8.83
C ASP A 106 -18.39 11.14 8.54
N SER A 107 -17.13 11.60 8.57
CA SER A 107 -15.99 10.75 8.26
C SER A 107 -14.80 10.96 9.20
N ILE A 108 -14.08 9.87 9.44
CA ILE A 108 -12.79 9.89 10.10
C ILE A 108 -11.71 9.70 9.05
N HIS A 109 -10.77 10.62 9.00
CA HIS A 109 -9.62 10.60 8.12
C HIS A 109 -8.44 9.99 8.87
N ILE A 110 -7.95 8.86 8.39
CA ILE A 110 -6.89 8.07 9.02
C ILE A 110 -5.71 8.04 8.07
N GLN A 111 -4.63 8.70 8.45
CA GLN A 111 -3.38 8.74 7.69
C GLN A 111 -2.34 7.88 8.41
N PRO A 112 -1.72 6.88 7.76
CA PRO A 112 -0.59 6.17 8.34
C PRO A 112 0.61 7.10 8.55
N THR A 113 1.30 6.96 9.68
CA THR A 113 2.53 7.71 9.97
C THR A 113 3.66 7.33 9.01
N ASP A 114 4.66 8.21 8.88
CA ASP A 114 5.86 7.95 8.09
C ASP A 114 6.57 6.66 8.51
N LEU A 115 6.60 6.39 9.82
CA LEU A 115 7.13 5.16 10.41
C LEU A 115 6.34 3.91 9.98
N THR A 116 5.01 4.00 9.92
CA THR A 116 4.15 2.92 9.43
C THR A 116 4.42 2.62 7.97
N ILE A 117 4.51 3.64 7.13
CA ILE A 117 4.81 3.45 5.70
C ILE A 117 6.23 2.92 5.49
N ALA A 118 7.23 3.43 6.20
CA ALA A 118 8.59 2.91 6.15
C ALA A 118 8.67 1.44 6.57
N SER A 119 7.96 1.05 7.64
CA SER A 119 7.88 -0.34 8.10
C SER A 119 7.23 -1.26 7.06
N TRP A 120 6.20 -0.75 6.37
CA TRP A 120 5.53 -1.45 5.28
C TRP A 120 6.45 -1.60 4.04
N LEU A 121 7.13 -0.53 3.62
CA LEU A 121 8.10 -0.54 2.53
C LEU A 121 9.25 -1.53 2.80
N HIS A 122 9.83 -1.47 3.99
CA HIS A 122 10.93 -2.35 4.41
C HIS A 122 10.55 -3.82 4.35
N ARG A 123 9.34 -4.16 4.82
CA ARG A 123 8.83 -5.53 4.79
C ARG A 123 8.71 -6.10 3.38
N LEU A 124 8.13 -5.31 2.46
CA LEU A 124 7.86 -5.79 1.11
C LEU A 124 9.13 -5.86 0.24
N THR A 125 10.20 -5.20 0.66
CA THR A 125 11.48 -5.17 -0.07
C THR A 125 12.49 -6.20 0.41
N ILE A 126 12.39 -6.71 1.66
CA ILE A 126 13.42 -7.55 2.29
C ILE A 126 13.02 -9.03 2.41
N LYS A 127 11.73 -9.39 2.32
CA LYS A 127 11.35 -10.80 2.33
C LYS A 127 11.72 -11.49 1.01
N ASP A 128 12.27 -12.70 1.16
CA ASP A 128 12.62 -13.67 0.11
C ASP A 128 11.86 -13.45 -1.20
N HIS A 129 12.58 -13.32 -2.30
CA HIS A 129 12.00 -13.29 -3.65
C HIS A 129 11.26 -14.58 -4.02
N ASN A 130 11.23 -15.57 -3.12
CA ASN A 130 10.10 -16.48 -3.00
C ASN A 130 8.93 -15.72 -2.37
N TRP A 131 8.27 -14.92 -3.21
CA TRP A 131 6.83 -14.72 -3.09
C TRP A 131 6.19 -16.10 -3.25
N GLN A 132 6.30 -16.96 -2.22
CA GLN A 132 5.28 -17.98 -2.03
C GLN A 132 3.99 -17.19 -2.04
N PRO A 133 3.03 -17.56 -2.91
CA PRO A 133 1.71 -16.95 -2.87
C PRO A 133 1.31 -16.96 -1.41
N ILE A 134 1.13 -15.77 -0.81
CA ILE A 134 0.53 -15.69 0.52
C ILE A 134 -0.71 -16.54 0.38
N LEU A 135 -0.76 -17.64 1.14
CA LEU A 135 -1.33 -18.95 0.78
C LEU A 135 -2.82 -18.98 0.44
N ASP A 136 -3.45 -17.82 0.28
CA ASP A 136 -4.85 -17.67 0.03
C ASP A 136 -5.11 -16.26 -0.55
N TRP A 137 -4.62 -15.98 -1.76
CA TRP A 137 -4.93 -14.75 -2.50
C TRP A 137 -6.03 -14.90 -3.54
N GLY A 138 -6.85 -15.96 -3.43
CA GLY A 138 -8.01 -16.21 -4.28
C GLY A 138 -7.57 -16.30 -5.75
N VAL A 139 -7.29 -17.52 -6.20
CA VAL A 139 -6.95 -17.75 -7.61
C VAL A 139 -8.24 -17.67 -8.43
N ASP A 140 -8.69 -16.45 -8.67
CA ASP A 140 -9.64 -16.15 -9.74
C ASP A 140 -8.86 -15.38 -10.79
N SER A 141 -8.28 -16.16 -11.71
CA SER A 141 -7.71 -15.63 -12.95
C SER A 141 -8.85 -14.96 -13.71
N GLN A 142 -8.70 -13.68 -14.02
CA GLN A 142 -9.58 -13.07 -15.01
C GLN A 142 -9.26 -13.71 -16.35
N ASN A 143 -10.09 -14.67 -16.77
CA ASN A 143 -10.17 -15.09 -18.16
C ASN A 143 -10.76 -13.94 -18.98
N SER A 144 -10.01 -12.86 -19.13
CA SER A 144 -10.37 -11.79 -20.06
C SER A 144 -10.07 -12.29 -21.47
N SER A 145 -11.15 -12.64 -22.19
CA SER A 145 -11.21 -12.78 -23.64
C SER A 145 -10.15 -11.93 -24.36
N TYR A 146 -9.16 -12.59 -24.95
CA TYR A 146 -8.16 -11.99 -25.82
C TYR A 146 -8.86 -11.43 -27.06
N GLY A 147 -8.92 -10.09 -27.20
CA GLY A 147 -9.60 -9.51 -28.35
C GLY A 147 -9.39 -8.03 -28.63
N SER A 148 -8.32 -7.37 -28.17
CA SER A 148 -8.05 -5.97 -28.55
C SER A 148 -6.56 -5.61 -28.57
N LEU A 149 -6.13 -4.92 -29.63
CA LEU A 149 -4.79 -4.29 -29.79
C LEU A 149 -4.46 -3.33 -28.64
N CYS A 150 -5.47 -2.70 -28.03
CA CYS A 150 -5.27 -1.81 -26.89
C CYS A 150 -4.77 -2.58 -25.65
N ASN A 151 -5.23 -3.83 -25.47
CA ASN A 151 -4.78 -4.67 -24.37
C ASN A 151 -3.32 -5.12 -24.58
N SER A 152 -2.92 -5.43 -25.83
CA SER A 152 -1.53 -5.81 -26.10
C SER A 152 -0.57 -4.64 -25.87
N LEU A 153 -0.94 -3.41 -26.24
CA LEU A 153 -0.12 -2.22 -25.97
C LEU A 153 0.05 -1.98 -24.47
N ARG A 154 -1.03 -2.09 -23.68
CA ARG A 154 -0.99 -1.93 -22.22
C ARG A 154 -0.18 -3.01 -21.51
N ILE A 155 -0.27 -4.24 -21.99
CA ILE A 155 0.57 -5.34 -21.49
C ILE A 155 2.03 -5.05 -21.83
N PHE A 156 2.32 -4.60 -23.06
CA PHE A 156 3.68 -4.25 -23.47
C PHE A 156 4.27 -3.12 -22.63
N THR A 157 3.54 -2.03 -22.39
CA THR A 157 4.03 -0.93 -21.53
C THR A 157 4.28 -1.40 -20.10
N THR A 158 3.42 -2.28 -19.58
CA THR A 158 3.59 -2.87 -18.26
C THR A 158 4.83 -3.76 -18.20
N GLN A 159 5.05 -4.59 -19.21
CA GLN A 159 6.23 -5.44 -19.33
C GLN A 159 7.51 -4.61 -19.46
N HIS A 160 7.49 -3.53 -20.25
CA HIS A 160 8.62 -2.62 -20.39
C HIS A 160 8.97 -1.97 -19.05
N ALA A 161 7.98 -1.48 -18.30
CA ALA A 161 8.20 -0.94 -16.96
C ALA A 161 8.83 -1.97 -16.01
N TYR A 162 8.35 -3.22 -16.05
CA TYR A 162 8.93 -4.33 -15.30
C TYR A 162 10.40 -4.60 -15.68
N ALA A 163 10.69 -4.80 -16.97
CA ALA A 163 12.04 -5.06 -17.48
C ALA A 163 13.01 -3.91 -17.15
N ARG A 164 12.52 -2.67 -17.19
CA ARG A 164 13.29 -1.49 -16.79
C ARG A 164 13.62 -1.50 -15.31
N CYS A 165 12.65 -1.79 -14.43
CA CYS A 165 12.93 -1.95 -13.01
C CYS A 165 13.98 -3.03 -12.75
N VAL A 166 13.86 -4.20 -13.39
CA VAL A 166 14.84 -5.29 -13.28
C VAL A 166 16.24 -4.83 -13.69
N SER A 167 16.35 -4.13 -14.82
CA SER A 167 17.62 -3.61 -15.32
C SER A 167 18.28 -2.63 -14.35
N LEU A 168 17.50 -1.71 -13.79
CA LEU A 168 17.98 -0.71 -12.82
C LEU A 168 18.39 -1.35 -11.48
N ILE A 169 17.63 -2.33 -11.00
CA ILE A 169 17.98 -3.09 -9.79
C ILE A 169 19.29 -3.87 -10.02
N ASN A 170 19.46 -4.49 -11.19
CA ASN A 170 20.68 -5.19 -11.54
C ASN A 170 21.89 -4.24 -11.66
N LEU A 171 21.68 -3.02 -12.16
CA LEU A 171 22.71 -1.98 -12.13
C LEU A 171 23.12 -1.63 -10.70
N ALA A 172 22.16 -1.39 -9.80
CA ALA A 172 22.42 -1.11 -8.39
C ALA A 172 23.17 -2.25 -7.68
N LYS A 173 22.86 -3.51 -8.02
CA LYS A 173 23.60 -4.69 -7.53
C LYS A 173 25.05 -4.70 -8.03
N ARG A 174 25.28 -4.47 -9.32
CA ARG A 174 26.61 -4.43 -9.93
C ARG A 174 27.49 -3.32 -9.33
N GLU A 175 26.89 -2.18 -8.99
CA GLU A 175 27.58 -1.10 -8.30
C GLU A 175 27.75 -1.33 -6.78
N GLY A 176 27.26 -2.45 -6.24
CA GLY A 176 27.43 -2.83 -4.84
C GLY A 176 26.50 -2.13 -3.85
N TRP A 177 25.41 -1.50 -4.31
CA TRP A 177 24.47 -0.76 -3.43
C TRP A 177 23.51 -1.71 -2.71
N ILE A 178 23.22 -2.84 -3.35
CA ILE A 178 22.47 -3.96 -2.79
C ILE A 178 23.44 -5.13 -2.68
N LYS A 179 23.56 -5.71 -1.49
CA LYS A 179 24.28 -6.97 -1.31
C LYS A 179 23.28 -8.13 -1.42
N THR A 180 23.55 -9.07 -2.32
CA THR A 180 22.95 -10.39 -2.25
C THR A 180 23.70 -11.15 -1.17
N VAL A 181 23.02 -11.62 -0.12
CA VAL A 181 23.63 -12.55 0.84
C VAL A 181 23.26 -13.93 0.34
N GLU A 182 24.21 -14.61 -0.29
CA GLU A 182 24.06 -16.01 -0.65
C GLU A 182 24.10 -16.83 0.64
N ASN A 183 22.94 -17.29 1.11
CA ASN A 183 22.89 -18.31 2.14
C ASN A 183 23.21 -19.65 1.47
N SER A 184 24.29 -20.27 1.92
CA SER A 184 24.83 -21.51 1.38
C SER A 184 23.96 -22.71 1.79
N THR A 185 22.82 -22.92 1.13
CA THR A 185 22.10 -24.22 1.05
C THR A 185 20.96 -24.13 0.01
N ASP A 186 21.23 -24.58 -1.22
CA ASP A 186 20.30 -25.02 -2.29
C ASP A 186 18.93 -24.33 -2.49
N SER A 187 18.82 -23.05 -2.13
CA SER A 187 17.64 -22.24 -2.41
C SER A 187 18.07 -20.83 -2.80
N GLN A 188 17.31 -20.23 -3.72
CA GLN A 188 17.66 -19.06 -4.53
C GLN A 188 18.37 -17.90 -3.78
N PRO A 189 19.19 -17.11 -4.49
CA PRO A 189 19.96 -16.02 -3.90
C PRO A 189 19.09 -15.00 -3.14
N LEU A 190 19.35 -14.86 -1.85
CA LEU A 190 18.61 -14.00 -0.92
C LEU A 190 19.14 -12.57 -1.05
N LEU A 191 18.30 -11.61 -1.48
CA LEU A 191 18.67 -10.19 -1.46
C LEU A 191 18.52 -9.65 -0.04
N SER A 192 19.56 -9.80 0.77
CA SER A 192 19.70 -9.01 2.00
C SER A 192 20.15 -7.60 1.62
N VAL A 193 19.22 -6.78 1.13
CA VAL A 193 19.47 -5.34 0.99
C VAL A 193 19.86 -4.82 2.37
N SER A 194 21.11 -4.41 2.55
CA SER A 194 21.57 -3.67 3.73
C SER A 194 20.54 -2.58 4.04
N SER A 195 19.95 -2.62 5.24
CA SER A 195 18.78 -1.84 5.67
C SER A 195 18.52 -0.59 4.83
N ILE A 196 17.51 -0.65 3.94
CA ILE A 196 17.13 0.49 3.11
C ILE A 196 16.74 1.66 4.04
N PRO A 197 17.36 2.85 3.89
CA PRO A 197 17.17 3.96 4.81
C PRO A 197 15.89 4.75 4.46
N TRP A 198 14.73 4.17 4.75
CA TRP A 198 13.43 4.78 4.43
C TRP A 198 13.17 6.10 5.15
N LEU A 199 13.70 6.23 6.38
CA LEU A 199 13.48 7.36 7.27
C LEU A 199 14.71 8.23 7.39
N ASP A 200 14.49 9.53 7.52
CA ASP A 200 15.50 10.51 7.89
C ASP A 200 15.79 10.51 9.40
N HIS A 201 16.70 11.38 9.82
CA HIS A 201 17.03 11.62 11.23
C HIS A 201 15.85 12.09 12.11
N CYS A 202 14.78 12.60 11.51
CA CYS A 202 13.57 13.11 12.17
C CYS A 202 12.43 12.08 12.16
N GLN A 203 12.69 10.83 11.76
CA GLN A 203 11.67 9.78 11.59
C GLN A 203 10.61 10.13 10.51
N LYS A 204 10.97 10.97 9.54
CA LYS A 204 10.16 11.31 8.36
C LYS A 204 10.61 10.51 7.15
N LEU A 205 9.69 10.20 6.25
CA LEU A 205 10.04 9.56 4.99
C LEU A 205 10.98 10.46 4.20
N ARG A 206 12.01 9.88 3.58
CA ARG A 206 13.00 10.64 2.79
C ARG A 206 12.46 11.14 1.44
N PHE A 207 11.22 10.79 1.07
CA PHE A 207 10.63 11.14 -0.22
C PHE A 207 10.01 12.54 -0.17
N TYR A 208 10.35 13.39 -1.11
CA TYR A 208 9.91 14.79 -1.15
C TYR A 208 9.35 15.20 -2.51
N GLN A 209 9.68 14.48 -3.59
CA GLN A 209 9.15 14.79 -4.90
C GLN A 209 7.73 14.21 -5.05
N PRO A 210 6.80 14.98 -5.65
CA PRO A 210 5.43 14.53 -5.87
C PRO A 210 5.31 13.18 -6.58
N ASP A 211 6.18 12.88 -7.56
CA ASP A 211 6.12 11.62 -8.31
C ASP A 211 6.55 10.41 -7.46
N GLU A 212 7.43 10.60 -6.47
CA GLU A 212 7.79 9.54 -5.49
C GLU A 212 6.58 9.20 -4.62
N ILE A 213 5.96 10.23 -4.06
CA ILE A 213 4.80 10.10 -3.18
C ILE A 213 3.64 9.46 -3.94
N HIS A 214 3.41 9.91 -5.18
CA HIS A 214 2.37 9.37 -6.05
C HIS A 214 2.58 7.88 -6.35
N LEU A 215 3.82 7.48 -6.71
CA LEU A 215 4.15 6.07 -6.95
C LEU A 215 3.95 5.23 -5.70
N ILE A 216 4.42 5.68 -4.53
CA ILE A 216 4.24 4.97 -3.26
C ILE A 216 2.75 4.83 -2.92
N GLN A 217 1.96 5.88 -3.08
CA GLN A 217 0.51 5.79 -2.86
C GLN A 217 -0.14 4.75 -3.77
N LEU A 218 0.23 4.72 -5.05
CA LEU A 218 -0.32 3.77 -6.00
C LEU A 218 0.13 2.33 -5.70
N LEU A 219 1.36 2.14 -5.23
CA LEU A 219 1.84 0.84 -4.74
C LEU A 219 1.05 0.38 -3.52
N VAL A 220 0.85 1.24 -2.52
CA VAL A 220 0.03 0.93 -1.34
C VAL A 220 -1.38 0.55 -1.75
N ARG A 221 -2.00 1.36 -2.62
CA ARG A 221 -3.34 1.08 -3.15
C ARG A 221 -3.41 -0.29 -3.82
N THR A 222 -2.46 -0.55 -4.70
CA THR A 222 -2.40 -1.79 -5.47
C THR A 222 -2.25 -3.00 -4.54
N VAL A 223 -1.39 -2.91 -3.53
CA VAL A 223 -1.22 -3.98 -2.54
C VAL A 223 -2.45 -4.14 -1.66
N ASP A 224 -3.13 -3.05 -1.30
CA ASP A 224 -4.40 -3.09 -0.59
C ASP A 224 -5.48 -3.82 -1.41
N ASP A 225 -5.60 -3.48 -2.69
CA ASP A 225 -6.52 -4.11 -3.65
C ASP A 225 -6.18 -5.61 -3.84
N LEU A 226 -4.88 -5.95 -3.88
CA LEU A 226 -4.40 -7.34 -3.99
C LEU A 226 -4.67 -8.17 -2.73
N ALA A 227 -4.66 -7.57 -1.54
CA ALA A 227 -4.83 -8.28 -0.28
C ALA A 227 -6.29 -8.33 0.20
N PHE A 228 -7.14 -7.38 -0.21
CA PHE A 228 -8.51 -7.24 0.31
C PHE A 228 -9.53 -7.89 -0.63
N ARG A 229 -9.91 -9.15 -0.35
CA ARG A 229 -10.71 -10.01 -1.23
C ARG A 229 -12.11 -9.48 -1.59
N HIS A 230 -12.77 -8.75 -0.69
CA HIS A 230 -14.19 -8.35 -0.85
C HIS A 230 -14.49 -7.42 -2.05
N ILE A 231 -13.48 -6.95 -2.79
CA ILE A 231 -13.64 -6.04 -3.94
C ILE A 231 -13.02 -6.63 -5.23
N GLN A 232 -12.31 -7.76 -5.15
CA GLN A 232 -11.39 -8.23 -6.20
C GLN A 232 -12.07 -8.54 -7.54
N ASP A 233 -13.32 -9.00 -7.52
CA ASP A 233 -14.04 -9.44 -8.72
C ASP A 233 -14.36 -8.29 -9.70
N SER A 234 -14.26 -7.04 -9.25
CA SER A 234 -14.57 -5.85 -10.04
C SER A 234 -13.35 -5.06 -10.53
N ILE A 235 -12.14 -5.45 -10.11
CA ILE A 235 -10.94 -4.65 -10.37
C ILE A 235 -10.44 -4.92 -11.79
N ASN A 236 -10.33 -3.85 -12.59
CA ASN A 236 -9.65 -3.91 -13.88
C ASN A 236 -8.12 -3.86 -13.67
N TRP A 237 -7.51 -5.04 -13.53
CA TRP A 237 -6.06 -5.18 -13.30
C TRP A 237 -5.21 -4.59 -14.41
N LEU A 238 -5.70 -4.57 -15.65
CA LEU A 238 -5.00 -3.94 -16.77
C LEU A 238 -4.91 -2.42 -16.60
N ALA A 239 -6.00 -1.79 -16.17
CA ALA A 239 -6.00 -0.35 -15.88
C ALA A 239 -5.13 0.00 -14.65
N VAL A 240 -5.07 -0.90 -13.65
CA VAL A 240 -4.16 -0.74 -12.50
C VAL A 240 -2.70 -0.83 -12.96
N ALA A 241 -2.36 -1.83 -13.78
CA ALA A 241 -1.03 -2.01 -14.34
C ALA A 241 -0.58 -0.81 -15.19
N GLU A 242 -1.46 -0.29 -16.04
CA GLU A 242 -1.22 0.90 -16.87
C GLU A 242 -0.92 2.13 -16.01
N LYS A 243 -1.75 2.40 -14.99
CA LYS A 243 -1.53 3.50 -14.05
C LYS A 243 -0.20 3.36 -13.31
N LEU A 244 0.10 2.15 -12.83
CA LEU A 244 1.34 1.89 -12.08
C LEU A 244 2.58 2.08 -12.96
N SER A 245 2.52 1.60 -14.20
CA SER A 245 3.59 1.77 -15.19
C SER A 245 3.80 3.23 -15.55
N SER A 246 2.72 3.99 -15.74
CA SER A 246 2.80 5.44 -16.00
C SER A 246 3.36 6.22 -14.82
N ALA A 247 2.95 5.89 -13.59
CA ALA A 247 3.50 6.50 -12.38
C ALA A 247 4.99 6.18 -12.21
N PHE A 248 5.39 4.94 -12.52
CA PHE A 248 6.79 4.53 -12.53
C PHE A 248 7.62 5.32 -13.54
N GLU A 249 7.16 5.52 -14.77
CA GLU A 249 7.90 6.29 -15.77
C GLU A 249 8.09 7.75 -15.35
N LYS A 250 7.06 8.37 -14.73
CA LYS A 250 7.18 9.74 -14.18
C LYS A 250 8.17 9.80 -13.03
N PHE A 251 8.11 8.84 -12.11
CA PHE A 251 9.10 8.71 -11.04
C PHE A 251 10.51 8.56 -11.63
N TRP A 252 10.69 7.68 -12.61
CA TRP A 252 11.98 7.47 -13.24
C TRP A 252 12.51 8.71 -13.95
N SER A 253 11.65 9.46 -14.65
CA SER A 253 12.06 10.68 -15.36
C SER A 253 12.38 11.84 -14.42
N ASN A 254 11.60 11.98 -13.34
CA ASN A 254 11.64 13.18 -12.50
C ASN A 254 12.42 12.99 -11.19
N CYS A 255 12.74 11.75 -10.82
CA CYS A 255 13.41 11.40 -9.57
C CYS A 255 14.75 10.71 -9.83
N PRO A 256 15.84 11.47 -10.06
CA PRO A 256 17.15 10.90 -10.35
C PRO A 256 17.65 9.99 -9.23
N ILE A 257 18.00 8.76 -9.55
CA ILE A 257 18.59 7.81 -8.58
C ILE A 257 20.12 7.87 -8.66
N TRP A 258 20.63 7.95 -9.89
CA TRP A 258 22.06 8.07 -10.18
C TRP A 258 22.48 9.53 -10.39
N GLY A 259 23.78 9.74 -10.61
CA GLY A 259 24.35 11.06 -10.88
C GLY A 259 24.44 11.92 -9.62
N TYR A 260 23.84 13.11 -9.65
CA TYR A 260 23.96 14.09 -8.57
C TYR A 260 23.48 13.55 -7.21
N VAL A 261 22.33 12.88 -7.19
CA VAL A 261 21.73 12.35 -5.95
C VAL A 261 22.62 11.29 -5.33
N LYS A 262 23.23 10.40 -6.12
CA LYS A 262 24.19 9.40 -5.63
C LYS A 262 25.37 10.03 -4.87
N ILE A 263 25.84 11.20 -5.32
CA ILE A 263 27.02 11.87 -4.75
C ILE A 263 26.66 12.63 -3.47
N HIS A 264 25.48 13.27 -3.45
CA HIS A 264 25.12 14.22 -2.38
C HIS A 264 24.12 13.66 -1.36
N ASP A 265 23.30 12.69 -1.76
CA ASP A 265 22.30 12.03 -0.90
C ASP A 265 22.18 10.54 -1.26
N LEU A 266 23.20 9.78 -0.86
CA LEU A 266 23.27 8.34 -1.09
C LEU A 266 22.11 7.59 -0.42
N GLU A 267 21.63 8.06 0.72
CA GLU A 267 20.57 7.39 1.48
C GLU A 267 19.22 7.54 0.75
N LEU A 268 18.91 8.72 0.22
CA LEU A 268 17.76 8.88 -0.66
C LEU A 268 17.87 8.01 -1.92
N ALA A 269 19.05 7.95 -2.54
CA ALA A 269 19.27 7.12 -3.72
C ALA A 269 18.97 5.63 -3.42
N LYS A 270 19.41 5.12 -2.26
CA LYS A 270 19.08 3.78 -1.77
C LYS A 270 17.59 3.60 -1.49
N ALA A 271 16.93 4.59 -0.86
CA ALA A 271 15.50 4.55 -0.61
C ALA A 271 14.68 4.46 -1.92
N ARG A 272 15.06 5.21 -2.95
CA ARG A 272 14.47 5.14 -4.29
C ARG A 272 14.66 3.79 -4.95
N ILE A 273 15.82 3.16 -4.78
CA ILE A 273 16.04 1.78 -5.23
C ILE A 273 15.12 0.80 -4.51
N GLY A 274 14.85 1.01 -3.22
CA GLY A 274 13.82 0.26 -2.50
C GLY A 274 12.45 0.36 -3.16
N VAL A 275 12.06 1.56 -3.60
CA VAL A 275 10.80 1.77 -4.34
C VAL A 275 10.82 1.04 -5.69
N LEU A 276 11.97 1.00 -6.40
CA LEU A 276 12.12 0.19 -7.63
C LEU A 276 11.90 -1.30 -7.38
N ILE A 277 12.49 -1.85 -6.30
CA ILE A 277 12.32 -3.26 -5.92
C ILE A 277 10.84 -3.55 -5.68
N LEU A 278 10.18 -2.71 -4.89
CA LEU A 278 8.76 -2.88 -4.62
C LEU A 278 7.91 -2.80 -5.89
N THR A 279 8.23 -1.86 -6.79
CA THR A 279 7.51 -1.67 -8.05
C THR A 279 7.68 -2.89 -8.96
N GLN A 280 8.90 -3.40 -9.10
CA GLN A 280 9.21 -4.61 -9.86
C GLN A 280 8.40 -5.80 -9.36
N VAL A 281 8.34 -5.97 -8.04
CA VAL A 281 7.62 -7.06 -7.38
C VAL A 281 6.11 -6.96 -7.61
N VAL A 282 5.51 -5.79 -7.42
CA VAL A 282 4.06 -5.58 -7.60
C VAL A 282 3.65 -5.75 -9.07
N ILE A 283 4.42 -5.18 -10.01
CA ILE A 283 4.13 -5.33 -11.44
C ILE A 283 4.25 -6.81 -11.86
N LYS A 284 5.29 -7.52 -11.40
CA LYS A 284 5.45 -8.96 -11.66
C LYS A 284 4.21 -9.74 -11.23
N TYR A 285 3.73 -9.47 -10.02
CA TYR A 285 2.56 -10.16 -9.49
C TYR A 285 1.31 -9.88 -10.33
N ILE A 286 1.07 -8.62 -10.73
CA ILE A 286 -0.07 -8.30 -11.59
C ILE A 286 0.02 -9.03 -12.93
N LEU A 287 1.19 -9.01 -13.57
CA LEU A 287 1.42 -9.69 -14.85
C LEU A 287 1.16 -11.19 -14.73
N GLU A 288 1.86 -11.87 -13.83
CA GLU A 288 1.87 -13.34 -13.77
C GLU A 288 0.58 -13.90 -13.16
N VAL A 289 0.06 -13.28 -12.10
CA VAL A 289 -1.04 -13.85 -11.32
C VAL A 289 -2.39 -13.29 -11.72
N LYS A 290 -2.49 -11.98 -11.97
CA LYS A 290 -3.78 -11.34 -12.29
C LYS A 290 -4.08 -11.28 -13.79
N LEU A 291 -3.05 -11.09 -14.62
CA LEU A 291 -3.19 -11.02 -16.09
C LEU A 291 -2.81 -12.33 -16.80
N GLY A 292 -2.17 -13.28 -16.11
CA GLY A 292 -1.76 -14.57 -16.69
C GLY A 292 -0.65 -14.46 -17.74
N VAL A 293 0.15 -13.39 -17.71
CA VAL A 293 1.25 -13.15 -18.64
C VAL A 293 2.58 -13.28 -17.91
N THR A 294 3.49 -14.10 -18.44
CA THR A 294 4.85 -14.24 -17.90
C THR A 294 5.58 -12.90 -17.89
N ALA A 295 6.17 -12.50 -16.76
CA ALA A 295 6.92 -11.25 -16.66
C ALA A 295 8.32 -11.42 -17.30
N ILE A 296 8.61 -10.68 -18.36
CA ILE A 296 9.85 -10.80 -19.13
C ILE A 296 10.88 -9.83 -18.57
N SER A 297 12.00 -10.34 -18.07
CA SER A 297 13.03 -9.54 -17.39
C SER A 297 13.86 -8.64 -18.31
N GLN A 298 13.80 -8.84 -19.62
CA GLN A 298 14.55 -8.12 -20.64
C GLN A 298 13.67 -7.95 -21.89
N LEU A 299 13.52 -6.70 -22.34
CA LEU A 299 12.79 -6.31 -23.54
C LEU A 299 13.63 -5.35 -24.37
#